data_AF-A0A1G0PDA0-F1
#
_entry.id   AF-A0A1G0PDA0-F1
#
_cell.length_a   1.000
_cell.length_b   1.000
_cell.length_c   1.000
_cell.angle_alpha   90.00
_cell.angle_beta   90.00
_cell.angle_gamma   90.00
#
_symmetry.space_group_name_H-M   'P 1'
#
loop_
_entity.id
_entity.type
_entity.pdbx_description
1 polymer ?
#
loop_
_entity_poly.entity_id
_entity_poly.type
_entity_poly.pdbx_seq_one_letter_code
_entity_poly.pdbx_strand_id
1 'polypeptide(L)'
;MLNDNQARHLTAVLGLLLDDLSELAAGLPDEPWADAARAQMHDAGGRARQLLRRLGLAPAERAKPRQRLLAYTGAWLSRLHDLRAEHLSGYGAVADGLDAALNPGLDEISRALEHLARLTAETAQP
;
A
#
# COMPACT_ATOMS: atom_id res chain seq x y z
N MET A 1 18.60 -14.02 9.07
CA MET A 1 18.71 -12.58 9.43
C MET A 1 18.21 -11.76 8.25
N LEU A 2 17.54 -10.64 8.52
CA LEU A 2 17.16 -9.69 7.46
C LEU A 2 18.41 -8.94 6.99
N ASN A 3 18.52 -8.70 5.68
CA ASN A 3 19.51 -7.76 5.14
C ASN A 3 18.99 -6.31 5.25
N ASP A 4 19.87 -5.33 5.05
CA ASP A 4 19.53 -3.90 5.18
C ASP A 4 18.41 -3.45 4.25
N ASN A 5 18.31 -4.05 3.06
CA ASN A 5 17.22 -3.74 2.11
C ASN A 5 15.88 -4.25 2.63
N GLN A 6 15.86 -5.49 3.14
CA GLN A 6 14.67 -6.11 3.73
C GLN A 6 14.23 -5.36 5.00
N ALA A 7 15.17 -5.01 5.88
CA ALA A 7 14.91 -4.23 7.08
C ALA A 7 14.30 -2.87 6.74
N ARG A 8 14.93 -2.12 5.81
CA ARG A 8 14.40 -0.82 5.35
C ARG A 8 13.02 -0.94 4.72
N HIS A 9 12.82 -1.94 3.86
CA HIS A 9 11.54 -2.15 3.20
C HIS A 9 10.42 -2.47 4.20
N LEU A 10 10.65 -3.43 5.11
CA LEU A 10 9.67 -3.81 6.14
C LEU A 10 9.34 -2.65 7.08
N THR A 11 10.35 -1.90 7.53
CA THR A 11 10.13 -0.70 8.34
C THR A 11 9.32 0.36 7.61
N ALA A 12 9.60 0.59 6.32
CA ALA A 12 8.86 1.59 5.53
C ALA A 12 7.40 1.18 5.30
N VAL A 13 7.14 -0.06 4.88
CA VAL A 13 5.78 -0.54 4.59
C VAL A 13 4.94 -0.62 5.87
N LEU A 14 5.48 -1.14 6.96
CA LEU A 14 4.74 -1.21 8.23
C LEU A 14 4.58 0.18 8.87
N GLY A 15 5.54 1.09 8.70
CA GLY A 15 5.39 2.49 9.12
C GLY A 15 4.25 3.19 8.38
N LEU A 16 4.15 2.96 7.07
CA LEU A 16 3.05 3.49 6.25
C LEU A 16 1.68 2.94 6.62
N LEU A 17 1.59 1.64 6.87
CA LEU A 17 0.35 1.04 7.38
C LEU A 17 -0.09 1.73 8.67
N LEU A 18 0.84 2.05 9.58
CA LEU A 18 0.52 2.76 10.82
C LEU A 18 0.03 4.19 10.57
N ASP A 19 0.66 4.90 9.63
CA ASP A 19 0.25 6.25 9.22
C ASP A 19 -1.17 6.23 8.62
N ASP A 20 -1.44 5.31 7.67
CA ASP A 20 -2.73 5.18 6.99
C ASP A 20 -3.86 4.80 7.97
N LEU A 21 -3.61 3.85 8.88
CA LEU A 21 -4.59 3.48 9.91
C LEU A 21 -4.93 4.66 10.83
N SER A 22 -3.92 5.47 11.19
CA SER A 22 -4.13 6.65 12.03
C SER A 22 -4.89 7.75 11.30
N GLU A 23 -4.58 7.98 10.02
CA GLU A 23 -5.22 8.98 9.18
C GLU A 23 -6.68 8.63 8.90
N LEU A 24 -6.96 7.37 8.55
CA LEU A 24 -8.32 6.88 8.33
C LEU A 24 -9.17 6.93 9.60
N ALA A 25 -8.63 6.49 10.74
CA ALA A 25 -9.36 6.52 12.01
C ALA A 25 -9.77 7.96 12.42
N ALA A 26 -8.92 8.94 12.12
CA ALA A 26 -9.18 10.35 12.39
C ALA A 26 -10.25 10.96 11.45
N GLY A 27 -10.42 10.40 10.25
CA GLY A 27 -11.42 10.86 9.27
C GLY A 27 -12.80 10.20 9.40
N LEU A 28 -12.97 9.23 10.29
CA LEU A 28 -14.25 8.56 10.47
C LEU A 28 -15.28 9.47 11.17
N PRO A 29 -16.58 9.38 10.82
CA PRO A 29 -17.64 10.13 11.48
C PRO A 29 -17.94 9.59 12.88
N ASP A 30 -18.69 10.35 13.68
CA ASP A 30 -19.08 9.95 15.03
C ASP A 30 -20.35 9.10 15.01
N GLU A 31 -20.19 7.84 14.57
CA GLU A 31 -21.25 6.84 14.46
C GLU A 31 -20.81 5.50 15.09
N PRO A 32 -21.74 4.66 15.58
CA PRO A 32 -21.38 3.41 16.26
C PRO A 32 -20.51 2.44 15.45
N TRP A 33 -20.71 2.36 14.13
CA TRP A 33 -19.88 1.54 13.26
C TRP A 33 -18.44 2.09 13.14
N ALA A 34 -18.29 3.42 13.19
CA ALA A 34 -17.01 4.08 13.10
C ALA A 34 -16.18 3.87 14.37
N ASP A 35 -16.80 3.85 15.55
CA ASP A 35 -16.10 3.51 16.80
C ASP A 35 -15.54 2.08 16.76
N ALA A 36 -16.34 1.12 16.29
CA ALA A 36 -15.87 -0.23 16.08
C ALA A 36 -14.70 -0.28 15.08
N ALA A 37 -14.79 0.47 13.97
CA ALA A 37 -13.71 0.56 12.99
C ALA A 37 -12.44 1.18 13.58
N ARG A 38 -12.53 2.29 14.34
CA ARG A 38 -11.39 2.93 15.03
C ARG A 38 -10.72 1.94 15.99
N ALA A 39 -11.48 1.15 16.73
CA ALA A 39 -10.94 0.14 17.63
C ALA A 39 -10.17 -0.96 16.88
N GLN A 40 -10.71 -1.46 15.76
CA GLN A 40 -10.03 -2.46 14.93
C GLN A 40 -8.77 -1.91 14.26
N MET A 41 -8.81 -0.66 13.76
CA MET A 41 -7.63 0.01 13.22
C MET A 41 -6.54 0.18 14.28
N HIS A 42 -6.92 0.52 15.52
CA HIS A 42 -5.98 0.60 16.63
C HIS A 42 -5.35 -0.77 16.98
N ASP A 43 -6.13 -1.85 17.02
CA ASP A 43 -5.61 -3.22 17.25
C ASP A 43 -4.64 -3.64 16.14
N ALA A 44 -5.01 -3.44 14.88
CA ALA A 44 -4.14 -3.72 13.73
C ALA A 44 -2.81 -2.96 13.83
N GLY A 45 -2.86 -1.68 14.20
CA GLY A 45 -1.67 -0.87 14.45
C GLY A 45 -0.83 -1.40 15.62
N GLY A 46 -1.47 -1.87 16.70
CA GLY A 46 -0.81 -2.56 17.81
C GLY A 46 -0.02 -3.79 17.36
N ARG A 47 -0.63 -4.64 16.52
CA ARG A 47 -0.02 -5.85 15.94
C ARG A 47 1.14 -5.52 15.01
N ALA A 48 1.00 -4.52 14.15
CA ALA A 48 2.09 -4.07 13.27
C ALA A 48 3.32 -3.59 14.07
N ARG A 49 3.10 -2.80 15.14
CA ARG A 49 4.18 -2.38 16.06
C ARG A 49 4.81 -3.58 16.77
N GLN A 50 4.02 -4.58 17.16
CA GLN A 50 4.55 -5.81 17.77
C GLN A 50 5.41 -6.61 16.79
N LEU A 51 5.00 -6.70 15.52
CA LEU A 51 5.78 -7.37 14.48
C LEU A 51 7.13 -6.68 14.27
N LEU A 52 7.16 -5.35 14.14
CA LEU A 52 8.40 -4.57 14.06
C LEU A 52 9.35 -4.88 15.22
N ARG A 53 8.85 -4.85 16.47
CA ARG A 53 9.63 -5.20 17.65
C ARG A 53 10.18 -6.63 17.60
N ARG A 54 9.38 -7.61 17.16
CA ARG A 54 9.83 -9.01 17.03
C ARG A 54 10.93 -9.18 15.99
N LEU A 55 10.97 -8.31 14.98
CA LEU A 55 12.00 -8.29 13.95
C LEU A 55 13.23 -7.43 14.33
N GLY A 56 13.25 -6.83 15.53
CA GLY A 56 14.31 -5.90 15.94
C GLY A 56 14.28 -4.58 15.16
N LEU A 57 13.15 -4.22 14.57
CA LEU A 57 12.96 -3.00 13.79
C LEU A 57 12.25 -1.94 14.64
N ALA A 58 12.75 -0.72 14.61
CA ALA A 58 12.03 0.42 15.16
C ALA A 58 10.96 0.87 14.15
N PRO A 59 9.75 1.23 14.59
CA PRO A 59 8.84 2.00 13.76
C PRO A 59 9.58 3.26 13.29
N ALA A 60 9.58 3.52 11.98
CA ALA A 60 10.07 4.79 11.50
C ALA A 60 9.22 5.92 12.10
N GLU A 61 9.84 7.07 12.36
CA GLU A 61 9.09 8.33 12.40
C GLU A 61 8.26 8.45 11.10
N ARG A 62 7.16 9.22 11.16
CA ARG A 62 6.22 9.42 10.05
C ARG A 62 6.96 9.40 8.72
N ALA A 63 6.59 8.47 7.85
CA ALA A 63 7.40 8.17 6.67
C ALA A 63 7.60 9.45 5.85
N LYS A 64 8.84 9.71 5.40
CA LYS A 64 9.14 10.90 4.61
C LYS A 64 8.27 10.91 3.35
N PRO A 65 7.79 12.07 2.86
CA PRO A 65 6.83 12.14 1.74
C PRO A 65 7.21 11.27 0.53
N ARG A 66 8.51 11.22 0.22
CA ARG A 66 9.06 10.39 -0.85
C ARG A 66 8.94 8.88 -0.62
N GLN A 67 9.22 8.40 0.59
CA GLN A 67 9.07 6.98 0.94
C GLN A 67 7.60 6.58 0.90
N ARG A 68 6.71 7.49 1.32
CA ARG A 68 5.26 7.30 1.18
C ARG A 68 4.86 7.12 -0.28
N LEU A 69 5.34 8.01 -1.15
CA LEU A 69 5.04 7.98 -2.57
C LEU A 69 5.52 6.69 -3.26
N LEU A 70 6.72 6.21 -2.93
CA LEU A 70 7.26 4.96 -3.48
C LEU A 70 6.45 3.72 -3.05
N ALA A 71 6.00 3.68 -1.80
CA ALA A 71 5.19 2.57 -1.33
C ALA A 71 3.74 2.63 -1.84
N TYR A 72 3.13 3.82 -1.94
CA TYR A 72 1.81 3.96 -2.54
C TYR A 72 1.83 3.54 -4.01
N THR A 73 2.85 3.93 -4.79
CA THR A 73 2.99 3.48 -6.18
C THR A 73 3.09 1.95 -6.28
N GLY A 74 3.88 1.29 -5.43
CA GLY A 74 3.92 -0.18 -5.37
C GLY A 74 2.58 -0.81 -5.03
N ALA A 75 1.87 -0.26 -4.03
CA ALA A 75 0.57 -0.77 -3.60
C ALA A 75 -0.53 -0.53 -4.65
N TRP A 76 -0.47 0.54 -5.43
CA TRP A 76 -1.38 0.79 -6.54
C TRP A 76 -1.10 -0.09 -7.74
N LEU A 77 0.17 -0.32 -8.08
CA LEU A 77 0.54 -1.25 -9.16
C LEU A 77 0.00 -2.67 -8.87
N SER A 78 0.11 -3.16 -7.63
CA SER A 78 -0.49 -4.44 -7.24
C SER A 78 -2.02 -4.45 -7.43
N ARG A 79 -2.71 -3.36 -7.08
CA ARG A 79 -4.17 -3.28 -7.26
C ARG A 79 -4.57 -3.22 -8.73
N LEU A 80 -3.81 -2.51 -9.56
CA LEU A 80 -4.07 -2.47 -11.01
C LEU A 80 -3.84 -3.82 -11.66
N HIS A 81 -2.87 -4.59 -11.18
CA HIS A 81 -2.68 -5.97 -11.59
C HIS A 81 -3.93 -6.80 -11.28
N ASP A 82 -4.49 -6.71 -10.08
CA ASP A 82 -5.70 -7.46 -9.70
C ASP A 82 -6.97 -7.03 -10.47
N LEU A 83 -6.95 -5.86 -11.12
CA LEU A 83 -8.05 -5.37 -11.95
C LEU A 83 -7.98 -5.87 -13.40
N ARG A 84 -6.90 -6.51 -13.84
CA ARG A 84 -6.84 -7.01 -15.23
C ARG A 84 -7.94 -8.05 -15.45
N ALA A 85 -8.50 -8.07 -16.65
CA ALA A 85 -9.64 -8.92 -16.97
C ALA A 85 -9.40 -10.43 -16.67
N GLU A 86 -8.16 -10.89 -16.80
CA GLU A 86 -7.75 -12.27 -16.47
C GLU A 86 -7.93 -12.63 -14.98
N HIS A 87 -7.88 -11.66 -14.07
CA HIS A 87 -8.09 -11.88 -12.63
C HIS A 87 -9.56 -11.71 -12.24
N LEU A 88 -10.38 -11.12 -13.11
CA LEU A 88 -11.81 -10.88 -12.85
C LEU A 88 -12.66 -12.15 -12.97
N SER A 89 -12.15 -13.22 -13.58
CA SER A 89 -12.87 -14.49 -13.69
C SER A 89 -13.21 -15.10 -12.33
N GLY A 90 -12.44 -14.78 -11.28
CA GLY A 90 -12.74 -15.18 -9.90
C GLY A 90 -14.03 -14.55 -9.33
N TYR A 91 -14.54 -13.49 -9.96
CA TYR A 91 -15.74 -12.77 -9.56
C TYR A 91 -16.97 -13.12 -10.41
N GLY A 92 -16.82 -14.00 -11.40
CA GLY A 92 -17.90 -14.44 -12.29
C GLY A 92 -17.52 -14.41 -13.76
N ALA A 93 -18.52 -14.56 -14.62
CA ALA A 93 -18.31 -14.47 -16.06
C ALA A 93 -17.82 -13.08 -16.45
N VAL A 94 -16.67 -13.01 -17.12
CA VAL A 94 -16.12 -11.79 -17.68
C VAL A 94 -16.88 -11.45 -18.95
N ALA A 95 -17.31 -10.19 -19.08
CA ALA A 95 -18.03 -9.74 -20.27
C ALA A 95 -17.15 -9.82 -21.53
N ASP A 96 -17.73 -10.27 -22.65
CA ASP A 96 -17.02 -10.37 -23.92
C ASP A 96 -16.41 -9.01 -24.32
N GLY A 97 -15.11 -9.01 -24.61
CA GLY A 97 -14.35 -7.80 -25.00
C GLY A 97 -13.96 -6.87 -23.85
N LEU A 98 -14.24 -7.22 -22.59
CA LEU A 98 -13.81 -6.40 -21.44
C LEU A 98 -12.29 -6.29 -21.37
N ASP A 99 -11.55 -7.36 -21.68
CA ASP A 99 -10.09 -7.40 -21.70
C ASP A 99 -9.51 -6.36 -22.67
N ALA A 100 -10.05 -6.29 -23.89
CA ALA A 100 -9.63 -5.35 -24.92
C ALA A 100 -9.91 -3.89 -24.55
N ALA A 101 -11.00 -3.63 -23.81
CA ALA A 101 -11.35 -2.28 -23.35
C ALA A 101 -10.59 -1.85 -22.09
N LEU A 102 -10.36 -2.79 -21.16
CA LEU A 102 -9.83 -2.50 -19.82
C LEU A 102 -8.30 -2.53 -19.77
N ASN A 103 -7.68 -3.59 -20.31
CA ASN A 103 -6.26 -3.84 -20.12
C ASN A 103 -5.36 -2.71 -20.69
N PRO A 104 -5.64 -2.13 -21.88
CA PRO A 104 -4.81 -1.02 -22.38
C PRO A 104 -4.80 0.20 -21.46
N GLY A 105 -5.96 0.54 -20.87
CA GLY A 105 -6.05 1.64 -19.90
C GLY A 105 -5.29 1.34 -18.61
N LEU A 106 -5.36 0.10 -18.11
CA LEU A 106 -4.56 -0.34 -16.97
C LEU A 106 -3.05 -0.29 -17.26
N ASP A 107 -2.63 -0.63 -18.48
CA ASP A 107 -1.23 -0.56 -18.92
C ASP A 107 -0.72 0.89 -19.01
N GLU A 108 -1.55 1.84 -19.44
CA GLU A 108 -1.23 3.27 -19.42
C GLU A 108 -1.04 3.80 -18.00
N ILE A 109 -1.96 3.47 -17.09
CA ILE A 109 -1.85 3.88 -15.68
C ILE A 109 -0.61 3.25 -15.03
N SER A 110 -0.37 1.96 -15.28
CA SER A 110 0.79 1.25 -14.74
C SER A 110 2.10 1.89 -15.18
N ARG A 111 2.25 2.21 -16.47
CA ARG A 111 3.44 2.91 -16.99
C ARG A 111 3.65 4.27 -16.33
N ALA A 112 2.59 5.03 -16.07
CA ALA A 112 2.68 6.31 -15.39
C ALA A 112 3.13 6.16 -13.92
N LEU A 113 2.58 5.17 -13.20
CA LEU A 113 2.97 4.89 -11.81
C LEU A 113 4.39 4.33 -11.70
N GLU A 114 4.82 3.49 -12.64
CA GLU A 114 6.20 3.02 -12.73
C GLU A 114 7.18 4.17 -13.01
N HIS A 115 6.80 5.12 -13.87
CA HIS A 115 7.62 6.31 -14.10
C HIS A 115 7.75 7.14 -12.81
N LEU A 116 6.65 7.33 -12.07
CA LEU A 116 6.66 7.98 -10.76
C LEU A 116 7.54 7.24 -9.73
N ALA A 117 7.47 5.90 -9.69
CA ALA A 117 8.32 5.07 -8.85
C ALA A 117 9.81 5.23 -9.20
N ARG A 118 10.16 5.27 -10.50
CA ARG A 118 11.54 5.52 -10.95
C ARG A 118 12.05 6.90 -10.53
N LEU A 119 11.29 7.96 -10.79
CA LEU A 119 11.65 9.32 -10.36
C LEU A 119 11.89 9.43 -8.85
N THR A 120 11.07 8.72 -8.07
CA THR A 120 11.16 8.67 -6.61
C THR A 120 12.23 7.70 -6.10
N ALA A 121 12.80 6.82 -6.92
CA ALA A 121 13.92 5.96 -6.57
C ALA A 121 15.28 6.57 -6.96
N GLU A 122 15.39 7.17 -8.15
CA GLU A 122 16.67 7.62 -8.75
C GLU A 122 17.30 8.79 -7.99
N THR A 123 16.51 9.78 -7.54
CA THR A 123 17.04 10.92 -6.78
C THR A 123 17.43 10.59 -5.31
N ALA A 124 17.46 9.31 -4.92
CA ALA A 124 17.77 8.83 -3.56
C ALA A 124 19.17 8.18 -3.47
N GLN A 125 19.92 8.19 -4.58
CA GLN A 125 21.36 7.97 -4.51
C GLN A 125 22.00 9.16 -3.79
N PRO A 126 22.87 8.91 -2.79
CA PRO A 126 23.53 9.94 -1.99
C PRO A 126 24.40 10.88 -2.83
#